data_AF-A0A3R7E5X5-F1
#
_entry.id   AF-A0A3R7E5X5-F1
#
_cell.length_a   1.000
_cell.length_b   1.000
_cell.length_c   1.000
_cell.angle_alpha   90.00
_cell.angle_beta   90.00
_cell.angle_gamma   90.00
#
_symmetry.space_group_name_H-M   'P 1'
#
loop_
_entity.id
_entity.type
_entity.pdbx_description
1 polymer ?
#
loop_
_entity_poly.entity_id
_entity_poly.type
_entity_poly.pdbx_seq_one_letter_code
_entity_poly.pdbx_strand_id
1 'polypeptide(L)' 'MNMLKRIDKLAFKGTTTIGAISKEGVILASDTRVTMGSLIVHKKGKKVYKID' A
#
# COMPACT_ATOMS: atom_id res chain seq x y z
N MET A 1 0.22 -21.77 15.30
CA MET A 1 0.54 -20.60 14.44
C MET A 1 0.62 -19.37 15.35
N ASN A 2 1.82 -18.84 15.60
CA ASN A 2 2.04 -17.82 16.64
C ASN A 2 1.50 -16.44 16.23
N MET A 3 1.10 -15.63 17.22
CA MET A 3 0.49 -14.30 17.05
C MET A 3 1.35 -13.35 16.22
N LEU A 4 2.67 -13.35 16.43
CA LEU A 4 3.65 -12.59 15.65
C LEU A 4 3.58 -12.92 14.15
N LYS A 5 3.46 -14.20 13.78
CA LYS A 5 3.32 -14.63 12.38
C LYS A 5 2.03 -14.11 11.72
N ARG A 6 0.97 -13.79 12.49
CA ARG A 6 -0.29 -13.24 11.93
C ARG A 6 -0.17 -11.75 11.63
N ILE A 7 0.53 -10.99 12.48
CA ILE A 7 0.71 -9.55 12.29
C ILE A 7 1.57 -9.29 11.05
N ASP A 8 2.69 -10.00 10.89
CA ASP A 8 3.54 -9.89 9.69
C ASP A 8 2.80 -10.25 8.40
N LYS A 9 1.87 -11.21 8.45
CA LYS A 9 1.10 -11.63 7.28
C LYS A 9 0.08 -10.58 6.82
N LEU A 10 -0.31 -9.66 7.72
CA LEU A 10 -1.22 -8.55 7.46
C LEU A 10 -0.48 -7.23 7.23
N ALA A 11 0.77 -7.13 7.72
CA ALA A 11 1.65 -6.01 7.41
C ALA A 11 1.77 -5.87 5.89
N PHE A 12 1.43 -4.68 5.38
CA PHE A 12 1.46 -4.33 3.95
C PHE A 12 0.47 -5.07 3.04
N LYS A 13 -0.50 -5.83 3.58
CA LYS A 13 -1.55 -6.48 2.78
C LYS A 13 -2.87 -5.72 2.86
N GLY A 14 -3.50 -5.50 1.70
CA GLY A 14 -4.81 -4.83 1.59
C GLY A 14 -4.80 -3.50 0.86
N THR A 15 -3.69 -3.11 0.24
CA THR A 15 -3.59 -1.90 -0.59
C THR A 15 -3.08 -2.28 -1.97
N THR A 16 -3.71 -1.76 -3.03
CA THR A 16 -3.29 -2.01 -4.41
C THR A 16 -2.40 -0.87 -4.88
N THR A 17 -1.24 -1.21 -5.45
CA THR A 17 -0.34 -0.27 -6.13
C THR A 17 -0.11 -0.78 -7.55
N ILE A 18 -0.24 0.11 -8.52
CA ILE A 18 -0.02 -0.19 -9.94
C ILE A 18 1.09 0.71 -10.47
N GLY A 19 1.84 0.17 -11.43
CA GLY A 19 2.83 0.92 -12.20
C GLY A 19 2.59 0.67 -13.69
N ALA A 20 2.79 1.72 -14.50
CA ALA A 20 2.73 1.62 -15.95
C ALA A 20 3.95 2.31 -16.56
N ILE A 21 4.51 1.68 -17.60
CA ILE A 21 5.63 2.19 -18.36
C ILE A 21 5.09 2.70 -19.70
N SER A 22 5.54 3.89 -20.10
CA SER A 22 5.33 4.49 -21.41
C SER A 22 6.68 4.90 -22.02
N LYS A 23 6.70 5.21 -23.32
CA LYS A 23 7.92 5.67 -24.01
C LYS A 23 8.57 6.87 -23.32
N GLU A 24 7.76 7.74 -22.71
CA GLU A 24 8.20 9.02 -22.13
C GLU A 24 8.33 8.98 -20.61
N GLY A 25 8.11 7.82 -19.96
CA GLY A 25 8.31 7.72 -18.52
C GLY A 25 7.50 6.63 -17.83
N VAL A 26 7.39 6.78 -16.51
CA VAL A 26 6.74 5.81 -15.61
C VAL A 26 5.68 6.52 -14.78
N ILE A 27 4.51 5.89 -14.67
CA ILE A 27 3.42 6.34 -13.81
C ILE A 27 3.27 5.34 -12.68
N LEU A 28 3.15 5.85 -11.46
CA LEU A 28 2.82 5.07 -10.26
C LEU A 28 1.50 5.58 -9.67
N ALA A 29 0.62 4.66 -9.32
CA ALA A 29 -0.62 4.97 -8.62
C ALA A 29 -0.87 3.95 -7.51
N SER A 30 -1.51 4.38 -6.43
CA SER A 30 -1.82 3.50 -5.30
C SER A 30 -3.17 3.85 -4.70
N ASP A 31 -3.87 2.83 -4.19
CA ASP A 31 -5.02 3.04 -3.31
C ASP A 31 -4.58 3.89 -2.10
N THR A 32 -5.46 4.79 -1.68
CA THR A 32 -5.24 5.75 -0.60
C THR A 32 -5.78 5.24 0.75
N ARG A 33 -6.63 4.21 0.76
CA ARG A 33 -7.10 3.59 2.00
C ARG A 33 -5.94 2.96 2.78
N VAL A 34 -5.97 3.07 4.10
CA VAL A 34 -5.08 2.37 5.03
C VAL A 34 -5.95 1.62 6.03
N THR A 35 -5.68 0.33 6.21
CA THR A 35 -6.47 -0.54 7.08
C THR A 35 -5.59 -1.27 8.09
N MET A 36 -6.16 -1.61 9.23
CA MET A 36 -5.59 -2.52 10.21
C MET A 36 -6.62 -3.61 10.48
N GLY A 37 -6.54 -4.70 9.72
CA GLY A 37 -7.63 -5.68 9.64
C GLY A 37 -8.86 -5.07 8.94
N SER A 38 -10.04 -5.17 9.56
CA SER A 38 -11.29 -4.59 9.03
C SER A 38 -11.46 -3.08 9.33
N LEU A 39 -10.60 -2.50 10.18
CA LEU A 39 -10.68 -1.09 10.56
C LEU A 39 -10.00 -0.19 9.52
N ILE A 40 -10.69 0.85 9.06
CA ILE A 40 -10.10 1.92 8.23
C ILE A 40 -9.47 2.95 9.17
N VAL A 41 -8.14 2.96 9.24
CA VAL A 41 -7.38 3.89 10.09
C VAL A 41 -7.12 5.24 9.41
N HIS A 42 -7.03 5.24 8.07
CA HIS A 42 -6.83 6.47 7.31
C HIS A 42 -7.41 6.35 5.90
N LYS A 43 -8.09 7.40 5.42
CA LYS A 43 -8.77 7.38 4.10
C LYS A 43 -7.91 7.92 2.95
N LYS A 44 -6.91 8.76 3.24
CA LYS A 44 -6.08 9.45 2.22
C LYS A 44 -4.57 9.23 2.41
N GLY A 45 -4.16 8.01 2.74
CA GLY A 45 -2.78 7.70 3.09
C GLY A 45 -1.88 7.72 1.86
N LYS A 46 -0.85 8.58 1.88
CA LYS A 46 0.17 8.66 0.84
C LYS A 46 1.09 7.44 0.91
N LYS A 47 1.34 6.81 -0.24
CA LYS A 47 2.19 5.61 -0.37
C LYS A 47 3.26 5.72 -1.46
N VAL A 48 3.09 6.68 -2.39
CA VAL A 48 4.07 7.00 -3.43
C VAL A 48 4.86 8.23 -2.99
N TYR A 49 6.17 8.08 -2.86
CA TYR A 49 7.09 9.13 -2.44
C TYR A 49 8.16 9.34 -3.51
N LYS A 50 8.43 10.60 -3.85
CA LYS A 50 9.61 10.99 -4.62
C LYS A 50 10.80 10.96 -3.66
N ILE A 51 11.89 10.32 -4.05
CA ILE A 51 13.04 10.03 -3.18
C ILE A 51 14.21 10.99 -3.45
N ASP A 52 14.06 11.88 -4.42
CA ASP A 52 14.98 12.95 -4.80
C ASP A 52 14.34 14.31 -4.53
#